data_AF-A0A258JSP7-F1
#
_entry.id   AF-A0A258JSP7-F1
#
_cell.length_a   1.000
_cell.length_b   1.000
_cell.length_c   1.000
_cell.angle_alpha   90.00
_cell.angle_beta   90.00
_cell.angle_gamma   90.00
#
_symmetry.space_group_name_H-M   'P 1'
#
loop_
_entity.id
_entity.type
_entity.pdbx_description
1 polymer ?
#
loop_
_entity_poly.entity_id
_entity_poly.type
_entity_poly.pdbx_seq_one_letter_code
_entity_poly.pdbx_strand_id
1 'polypeptide(L)'
;MSAGSSLKFGLVAEGAADLYPRFSRTMEWDTAAGDAVLRAAGGIVLGPDGAPLRYGKARQTRDAPYANPSFVAYGDRMLAARLAAAPAG
;
A
#
# COMPACT_ATOMS: atom_id res chain seq x y z
N MET A 1 11.52 -11.85 -12.33
CA MET A 1 12.28 -11.39 -11.14
C MET A 1 11.30 -10.93 -10.07
N SER A 2 11.40 -11.46 -8.85
CA SER A 2 10.60 -10.96 -7.71
C SER A 2 11.39 -9.84 -7.02
N ALA A 3 10.95 -8.59 -7.21
CA ALA A 3 11.48 -7.47 -6.43
C ALA A 3 10.88 -7.47 -5.02
N GLY A 4 11.71 -7.22 -4.00
CA GLY A 4 11.26 -7.03 -2.61
C GLY A 4 10.34 -5.82 -2.47
N SER A 5 9.53 -5.80 -1.42
CA SER A 5 8.57 -4.71 -1.17
C SER A 5 9.25 -3.35 -1.08
N SER A 6 10.43 -3.25 -0.46
CA SER A 6 11.19 -2.01 -0.31
C SER A 6 11.53 -1.35 -1.66
N LEU A 7 11.95 -2.15 -2.65
CA LEU A 7 12.27 -1.63 -3.99
C LEU A 7 11.01 -1.08 -4.67
N LYS A 8 9.88 -1.79 -4.56
CA LYS A 8 8.62 -1.37 -5.19
C LYS A 8 8.08 -0.08 -4.59
N PHE A 9 8.19 0.09 -3.27
CA PHE A 9 7.86 1.36 -2.61
C PHE A 9 8.77 2.49 -3.09
N GLY A 10 10.07 2.25 -3.23
CA GLY A 10 11.02 3.22 -3.79
C GLY A 10 10.63 3.68 -5.20
N LEU A 11 10.37 2.72 -6.10
CA LEU A 11 9.97 3.00 -7.49
C LEU A 11 8.70 3.86 -7.56
N VAL A 12 7.72 3.61 -6.69
CA VAL A 12 6.49 4.43 -6.66
C VAL A 12 6.76 5.81 -6.05
N ALA A 13 7.56 5.88 -4.99
CA ALA A 13 7.88 7.14 -4.31
C ALA A 13 8.72 8.09 -5.18
N GLU A 14 9.59 7.56 -6.04
CA GLU A 14 10.40 8.37 -6.97
C GLU A 14 9.66 8.71 -8.29
N GLY A 15 8.44 8.19 -8.48
CA GLY A 15 7.65 8.41 -9.69
C GLY A 15 8.05 7.53 -10.88
N ALA A 16 8.90 6.51 -10.68
CA ALA A 16 9.22 5.52 -11.70
C ALA A 16 8.10 4.49 -11.94
N ALA A 17 7.11 4.44 -11.03
CA ALA A 17 5.88 3.67 -11.18
C ALA A 17 4.69 4.41 -10.55
N ASP A 18 3.50 4.33 -11.16
CA ASP A 18 2.30 4.97 -10.60
C ASP A 18 1.68 4.17 -9.45
N LEU A 19 1.72 2.83 -9.57
CA LEU A 19 0.98 1.89 -8.72
C LEU A 19 1.83 0.68 -8.32
N TYR A 20 1.61 0.23 -7.09
CA TYR A 20 2.06 -1.08 -6.61
C TYR A 20 0.91 -1.84 -5.96
N PRO A 21 0.20 -2.72 -6.71
CA PRO A 21 -0.79 -3.63 -6.15
C PRO A 21 -0.13 -4.82 -5.46
N ARG A 22 -0.64 -5.21 -4.29
CA ARG A 22 -0.20 -6.38 -3.53
C ARG A 22 -1.40 -7.20 -3.04
N PHE A 23 -1.60 -8.36 -3.65
CA PHE A 23 -2.71 -9.28 -3.30
C PHE A 23 -2.28 -10.47 -2.44
N SER A 24 -0.99 -10.81 -2.45
CA SER A 24 -0.45 -11.84 -1.56
C SER A 24 -0.13 -11.25 -0.19
N ARG A 25 -0.25 -12.07 0.86
CA ARG A 25 0.11 -11.71 2.24
C ARG A 25 1.46 -11.00 2.31
N THR A 26 1.52 -9.99 3.16
CA THR A 26 2.73 -9.35 3.67
C THR A 26 2.55 -9.14 5.16
N MET A 27 3.64 -8.90 5.86
CA MET A 27 3.62 -8.50 7.26
C MET A 27 3.88 -7.00 7.37
N GLU A 28 3.47 -6.40 8.49
CA GLU A 28 3.67 -4.97 8.73
C GLU A 28 5.12 -4.52 8.53
N TRP A 29 6.09 -5.34 8.95
CA TRP A 29 7.53 -5.05 8.76
C TRP A 29 7.99 -5.10 7.30
N ASP A 30 7.26 -5.76 6.40
CA ASP A 30 7.58 -5.75 4.97
C ASP A 30 7.18 -4.43 4.28
N THR A 31 6.27 -3.65 4.90
CA THR A 31 5.67 -2.47 4.25
C THR A 31 5.88 -1.17 5.01
N ALA A 32 6.00 -1.18 6.33
CA ALA A 32 5.96 0.03 7.17
C ALA A 32 6.98 1.10 6.76
N ALA A 33 8.22 0.71 6.52
CA ALA A 33 9.27 1.65 6.11
C ALA A 33 9.00 2.24 4.72
N GLY A 34 8.63 1.40 3.74
CA GLY A 34 8.35 1.84 2.39
C GLY A 34 7.11 2.73 2.29
N ASP A 35 6.07 2.41 3.06
CA ASP A 35 4.85 3.21 3.17
C ASP A 35 5.14 4.58 3.80
N ALA A 36 5.98 4.65 4.84
CA ALA A 36 6.39 5.93 5.42
C ALA A 36 7.12 6.83 4.40
N VAL A 37 8.05 6.26 3.63
CA VAL A 37 8.75 6.99 2.54
C VAL A 37 7.78 7.44 1.47
N LEU A 38 6.90 6.55 1.00
CA LEU A 38 5.90 6.88 -0.01
C LEU A 38 4.98 8.02 0.44
N ARG A 39 4.52 8.00 1.70
CA ARG A 39 3.69 9.08 2.25
C ARG A 39 4.44 10.40 2.31
N ALA A 40 5.72 10.39 2.65
CA ALA A 40 6.56 11.58 2.65
C ALA A 40 6.76 12.14 1.22
N ALA A 41 6.79 11.28 0.21
CA ALA A 41 6.81 11.66 -1.20
C ALA A 41 5.44 12.11 -1.77
N GLY A 42 4.37 12.11 -0.96
CA GLY A 42 3.03 12.54 -1.37
C GLY A 42 2.08 11.41 -1.78
N GLY A 43 2.54 10.17 -1.76
CA GLY A 43 1.74 8.99 -2.07
C GLY A 43 0.84 8.51 -0.92
N ILE A 44 0.20 7.36 -1.13
CA ILE A 44 -0.70 6.70 -0.17
C ILE A 44 -0.80 5.20 -0.42
N VAL A 45 -1.00 4.42 0.65
CA VAL A 45 -1.33 3.00 0.56
C VAL A 45 -2.75 2.79 1.04
N LEU A 46 -3.61 2.23 0.18
CA LEU A 46 -5.01 1.95 0.49
C LEU A 46 -5.25 0.45 0.59
N GLY A 47 -5.99 0.05 1.63
CA GLY A 47 -6.53 -1.29 1.78
C GLY A 47 -7.74 -1.53 0.87
N PRO A 48 -8.36 -2.72 0.94
CA PRO A 48 -9.47 -3.12 0.07
C PRO A 48 -10.76 -2.34 0.36
N ASP A 49 -10.84 -1.75 1.55
CA ASP A 49 -11.92 -0.87 2.00
C ASP A 49 -11.72 0.59 1.54
N GLY A 50 -10.68 0.87 0.74
CA GLY A 50 -10.32 2.22 0.32
C GLY A 50 -9.75 3.09 1.44
N ALA A 51 -9.52 2.53 2.64
CA ALA A 51 -8.96 3.26 3.77
C ALA A 51 -7.42 3.17 3.78
N PRO A 52 -6.72 4.17 4.35
CA PRO A 52 -5.27 4.10 4.53
C PRO A 52 -4.84 2.85 5.31
N LEU A 53 -3.79 2.18 4.83
CA LEU A 53 -3.25 0.99 5.49
C LEU A 53 -2.78 1.32 6.92
N ARG A 54 -3.28 0.55 7.89
CA ARG A 54 -3.01 0.72 9.32
C ARG A 54 -1.99 -0.29 9.83
N TYR A 55 -1.23 0.10 10.85
CA TYR A 55 -0.21 -0.69 11.53
C TYR A 55 -0.56 -0.90 13.02
N GLY A 56 0.13 -1.81 13.71
CA GLY A 56 -0.11 -2.17 15.10
C GLY A 56 -1.18 -3.25 15.29
N LYS A 57 -1.43 -4.10 14.29
CA LYS A 57 -2.50 -5.11 14.27
C LYS A 57 -2.14 -6.38 15.05
N ALA A 58 -1.65 -6.22 16.29
CA ALA A 58 -1.17 -7.33 17.13
C ALA A 58 -2.29 -8.32 17.53
N ARG A 59 -3.52 -7.82 17.70
CA ARG A 59 -4.68 -8.59 18.19
C ARG A 59 -5.80 -8.73 17.16
N GLN A 60 -5.48 -8.65 15.87
CA GLN A 60 -6.50 -8.82 14.84
C GLN A 60 -7.08 -10.24 14.83
N THR A 61 -8.31 -10.38 14.35
CA THR A 61 -9.02 -11.66 14.25
C THR A 61 -9.15 -12.18 12.82
N ARG A 62 -8.84 -11.34 11.82
CA ARG A 62 -9.03 -11.67 10.40
C ARG A 62 -7.92 -12.56 9.85
N ASP A 63 -6.75 -12.48 10.45
CA ASP A 63 -5.55 -13.22 10.04
C ASP A 63 -4.53 -13.26 11.21
N ALA A 64 -3.29 -13.67 10.94
CA ALA A 64 -2.19 -13.69 11.89
C ALA A 64 -1.86 -12.29 12.45
N PRO A 65 -1.32 -12.20 13.68
CA PRO A 65 -0.81 -10.94 14.23
C PRO A 65 0.10 -10.21 13.23
N TYR A 66 -0.15 -8.92 13.02
CA TYR A 66 0.61 -8.05 12.11
C TYR A 66 0.56 -8.42 10.61
N ALA A 67 -0.31 -9.34 10.18
CA ALA A 67 -0.54 -9.56 8.76
C ALA A 67 -1.27 -8.37 8.13
N ASN A 68 -0.80 -7.91 6.98
CA ASN A 68 -1.49 -6.90 6.19
C ASN A 68 -2.57 -7.54 5.31
N PRO A 69 -3.71 -6.86 5.10
CA PRO A 69 -4.62 -7.20 4.01
C PRO A 69 -3.94 -6.95 2.65
N SER A 70 -4.62 -7.30 1.56
CA SER A 70 -4.25 -6.80 0.24
C SER A 70 -4.31 -5.26 0.22
N PHE A 71 -3.47 -4.64 -0.61
CA PHE A 71 -3.39 -3.18 -0.71
C PHE A 71 -2.95 -2.73 -2.09
N VAL A 72 -3.12 -1.45 -2.38
CA VAL A 72 -2.50 -0.76 -3.52
C VAL A 72 -1.77 0.48 -2.99
N ALA A 73 -0.49 0.60 -3.35
CA ALA A 73 0.26 1.83 -3.14
C ALA A 73 0.14 2.73 -4.38
N TYR A 74 -0.11 4.02 -4.17
CA TYR A 74 -0.28 5.03 -5.20
C TYR A 74 0.79 6.10 -5.02
N GLY A 75 1.47 6.47 -6.10
CA GLY A 75 2.42 7.59 -6.12
C GLY A 75 1.76 8.95 -5.90
N ASP A 76 0.50 9.08 -6.31
CA ASP A 76 -0.30 10.30 -6.19
C ASP A 76 -1.65 10.04 -5.49
N ARG A 77 -1.92 10.79 -4.41
CA ARG A 77 -3.20 10.76 -3.69
C ARG A 77 -4.39 11.18 -4.54
N MET A 78 -4.20 12.08 -5.51
CA MET A 78 -5.27 12.49 -6.41
C MET A 78 -5.60 11.40 -7.42
N LEU A 79 -4.60 10.66 -7.91
CA LEU A 79 -4.83 9.44 -8.68
C LEU A 79 -5.64 8.41 -7.87
N ALA A 80 -5.26 8.18 -6.61
CA ALA A 80 -6.00 7.27 -5.73
C ALA A 80 -7.48 7.68 -5.57
N ALA A 81 -7.74 8.97 -5.34
CA ALA A 81 -9.11 9.50 -5.21
C ALA A 81 -9.92 9.39 -6.51
N ARG A 82 -9.30 9.66 -7.67
CA ARG A 82 -9.96 9.54 -8.98
C ARG A 82 -10.37 8.10 -9.29
N LEU A 83 -9.50 7.14 -8.99
CA LEU A 83 -9.77 5.73 -9.22
C LEU A 83 -10.79 5.16 -8.22
N ALA A 84 -10.84 5.66 -7.00
CA ALA A 84 -11.88 5.30 -6.02
C ALA A 84 -13.27 5.88 -6.37
N ALA A 85 -13.31 7.01 -7.08
CA ALA A 85 -14.55 7.69 -7.48
C ALA A 85 -15.08 7.25 -8.86
N ALA A 86 -14.33 6.44 -9.61
CA ALA A 86 -14.78 5.93 -10.90
C ALA A 86 -15.96 4.95 -10.69
N PRO A 87 -17.10 5.13 -11.38
CA PRO A 87 -18.21 4.19 -11.27
C PRO A 87 -17.73 2.81 -11.71
N ALA A 88 -18.05 1.78 -10.93
CA ALA A 88 -17.90 0.40 -11.37
C ALA A 88 -18.83 0.20 -12.57
N GLY A 89 -18.24 0.17 -13.77
CA GLY A 89 -18.96 -0.06 -15.03
C GLY A 89 -19.56 -1.45 -15.10
#